data_AF-A0AAD9ZET6-F1
#
_entry.id   AF-A0AAD9ZET6-F1
#
_cell.length_a   1.000
_cell.length_b   1.000
_cell.length_c   1.000
_cell.angle_alpha   90.00
_cell.angle_beta   90.00
_cell.angle_gamma   90.00
#
_symmetry.space_group_name_H-M   'P 1'
#
loop_
_entity.id
_entity.type
_entity.pdbx_description
1 polymer ?
#
loop_
_entity_poly.entity_id
_entity_poly.type
_entity_poly.pdbx_seq_one_letter_code
_entity_poly.pdbx_strand_id
1 'polypeptide(L)'
;MQTRKLAEKEASYELDAQMFREQADRRSIKDDFDKVKRRHFMQEWTMSPRGFNVKNIGAGTKDPKAQRRFRQNLIIVCGAKHPDRKMPKLWCPVIGDYVDKQNVIAAHMFPYSLGQTAMHNIFGLYDRNELFAIENGLLLCGDAEKRISMGLMAIVPNIPDRPSENQVDEWRNLYPKPYKIRVLDSTHRMMDTCYPGQSKREIHKTWIEMDGKPLLFRTDHRPRARYLYWQYCTSVLRNSWRAHKEKQGGMLKQEFNRAYWGTKGIFMDKVMLQGFAEEVGHTYEDLLEAYADEVAEKPDPEAVIIVNMTIREVHPAKDEDDEEDEDDEAEDEDDEAEDDEAEDEDEDDEDDDDDDDD
;
A
#
# COMPACT_ATOMS: atom_id res chain seq x y z
N MET A 1 -39.37 -16.34 -25.42
CA MET A 1 -38.53 -15.34 -24.74
C MET A 1 -37.99 -15.84 -23.40
N GLN A 2 -38.79 -16.53 -22.57
CA GLN A 2 -38.34 -17.12 -21.29
C GLN A 2 -37.33 -18.28 -21.45
N THR A 3 -37.49 -19.14 -22.46
CA THR A 3 -36.58 -20.27 -22.74
C THR A 3 -35.17 -19.82 -23.12
N ARG A 4 -35.04 -18.74 -23.88
CA ARG A 4 -33.75 -18.15 -24.25
C ARG A 4 -33.01 -17.57 -23.04
N LYS A 5 -33.72 -16.88 -22.14
CA LYS A 5 -33.15 -16.35 -20.89
C LYS A 5 -32.68 -17.48 -19.95
N LEU A 6 -33.37 -18.62 -19.94
CA LEU A 6 -32.96 -19.77 -19.13
C LEU A 6 -31.68 -20.42 -19.69
N ALA A 7 -31.61 -20.64 -21.01
CA ALA A 7 -30.43 -21.19 -21.65
C ALA A 7 -29.20 -20.28 -21.53
N GLU A 8 -29.37 -18.96 -21.64
CA GLU A 8 -28.31 -17.98 -21.40
C GLU A 8 -27.81 -18.03 -19.95
N LYS A 9 -28.70 -18.27 -18.99
CA LYS A 9 -28.37 -18.42 -17.57
C LYS A 9 -27.63 -19.72 -17.28
N GLU A 10 -28.05 -20.84 -17.88
CA GLU A 10 -27.38 -22.14 -17.76
C GLU A 10 -25.97 -22.10 -18.36
N ALA A 11 -25.80 -21.53 -19.56
CA ALA A 11 -24.49 -21.37 -20.18
C ALA A 11 -23.55 -20.48 -19.33
N SER A 12 -24.09 -19.43 -18.71
CA SER A 12 -23.32 -18.61 -17.75
C SER A 12 -22.87 -19.43 -16.53
N TYR A 13 -23.72 -20.31 -15.99
CA TYR A 13 -23.36 -21.14 -14.85
C TYR A 13 -22.31 -22.20 -15.21
N GLU A 14 -22.38 -22.78 -16.41
CA GLU A 14 -21.38 -23.74 -16.88
C GLU A 14 -20.01 -23.10 -17.05
N LEU A 15 -19.97 -21.90 -17.63
CA LEU A 15 -18.74 -21.13 -17.79
C LEU A 15 -18.14 -20.74 -16.43
N ASP A 16 -18.97 -20.36 -15.47
CA ASP A 16 -18.56 -20.09 -14.10
C ASP A 16 -17.97 -21.32 -13.43
N ALA A 17 -18.67 -22.45 -13.51
CA ALA A 17 -18.21 -23.72 -12.96
C ALA A 17 -16.90 -24.19 -13.61
N GLN A 18 -16.71 -23.92 -14.90
CA GLN A 18 -15.44 -24.19 -15.59
C GLN A 18 -14.32 -23.31 -15.02
N MET A 19 -14.51 -21.99 -14.92
CA MET A 19 -13.48 -21.09 -14.36
C MET A 19 -13.10 -21.46 -12.94
N PHE A 20 -14.08 -21.78 -12.07
CA PHE A 20 -13.78 -22.19 -10.69
C PHE A 20 -13.04 -23.54 -10.64
N ARG A 21 -13.33 -24.48 -11.55
CA ARG A 21 -12.59 -25.74 -11.67
C ARG A 21 -11.15 -25.51 -12.13
N GLU A 22 -10.96 -24.72 -13.18
CA GLU A 22 -9.62 -24.34 -13.65
C GLU A 22 -8.81 -23.66 -12.54
N GLN A 23 -9.44 -22.78 -11.76
CA GLN A 23 -8.78 -22.13 -10.62
C GLN A 23 -8.44 -23.12 -9.51
N ALA A 24 -9.32 -24.07 -9.19
CA ALA A 24 -9.07 -25.12 -8.21
C ALA A 24 -7.93 -26.06 -8.66
N ASP A 25 -7.87 -26.37 -9.96
CA ASP A 25 -6.81 -27.18 -10.55
C ASP A 25 -5.47 -26.45 -10.51
N ARG A 26 -5.42 -25.14 -10.80
CA ARG A 26 -4.20 -24.32 -10.63
C ARG A 26 -3.71 -24.30 -9.18
N ARG A 27 -4.62 -24.27 -8.21
CA ARG A 27 -4.31 -24.36 -6.77
C ARG A 27 -3.72 -25.73 -6.37
N SER A 28 -3.93 -26.77 -7.18
CA SER A 28 -3.40 -28.10 -6.95
C SER A 28 -1.92 -28.19 -7.35
N ILE A 29 -1.03 -27.70 -6.48
CA ILE A 29 0.43 -27.87 -6.64
C ILE A 29 0.77 -29.38 -6.68
N LYS A 30 1.86 -29.80 -7.32
CA LYS A 30 2.28 -31.23 -7.34
C LYS A 30 3.21 -31.62 -6.19
N ASP A 31 4.00 -30.68 -5.66
CA ASP A 31 4.92 -30.87 -4.55
C ASP A 31 4.24 -30.62 -3.19
N ASP A 32 4.28 -31.61 -2.30
CA ASP A 32 3.65 -31.55 -0.98
C ASP A 32 4.33 -30.56 -0.03
N PHE A 33 5.63 -30.28 -0.21
CA PHE A 33 6.34 -29.31 0.63
C PHE A 33 5.92 -27.87 0.31
N ASP A 34 5.83 -27.53 -0.97
CA ASP A 34 5.36 -26.22 -1.43
C ASP A 34 3.86 -26.03 -1.16
N LYS A 35 3.05 -27.10 -1.23
CA LYS A 35 1.64 -27.05 -0.79
C LYS A 35 1.51 -26.67 0.68
N VAL A 36 2.33 -27.25 1.56
CA VAL A 36 2.25 -26.99 3.01
C VAL A 36 2.71 -25.57 3.31
N LYS A 37 3.83 -25.13 2.72
CA LYS A 37 4.31 -23.74 2.82
C LYS A 37 3.26 -22.73 2.36
N ARG A 38 2.73 -22.94 1.16
CA ARG A 38 1.68 -22.09 0.60
C ARG A 38 0.44 -22.11 1.48
N ARG A 39 -0.05 -23.28 1.89
CA ARG A 39 -1.25 -23.39 2.71
C ARG A 39 -1.10 -22.65 4.03
N HIS A 40 0.05 -22.75 4.69
CA HIS A 40 0.32 -21.99 5.91
C HIS A 40 0.44 -20.50 5.65
N PHE A 41 1.17 -20.09 4.62
CA PHE A 41 1.25 -18.69 4.21
C PHE A 41 -0.15 -18.12 3.93
N MET A 42 -0.96 -18.80 3.12
CA MET A 42 -2.33 -18.40 2.84
C MET A 42 -3.24 -18.50 4.08
N GLN A 43 -3.05 -19.47 4.98
CA GLN A 43 -3.83 -19.56 6.22
C GLN A 43 -3.57 -18.35 7.12
N GLU A 44 -2.30 -18.02 7.32
CA GLU A 44 -1.88 -16.91 8.17
C GLU A 44 -2.21 -15.56 7.52
N TRP A 45 -1.93 -15.40 6.23
CA TRP A 45 -2.10 -14.12 5.54
C TRP A 45 -3.47 -13.92 4.92
N THR A 46 -4.21 -14.99 4.60
CA THR A 46 -5.49 -14.90 3.86
C THR A 46 -6.71 -15.57 4.50
N MET A 47 -6.60 -16.13 5.70
CA MET A 47 -7.78 -16.73 6.35
C MET A 47 -7.99 -16.28 7.79
N SER A 48 -7.24 -15.29 8.24
CA SER A 48 -7.39 -14.74 9.58
C SER A 48 -7.58 -13.23 9.54
N PRO A 49 -8.65 -12.68 10.16
CA PRO A 49 -8.69 -11.27 10.53
C PRO A 49 -7.42 -10.84 11.28
N ARG A 50 -6.77 -11.78 12.00
CA ARG A 50 -5.50 -11.54 12.69
C ARG A 50 -4.39 -11.27 11.68
N GLY A 51 -4.14 -12.09 10.66
CA GLY A 51 -3.06 -11.86 9.68
C GLY A 51 -3.00 -10.47 9.04
N PHE A 52 -4.14 -9.79 8.91
CA PHE A 52 -4.22 -8.43 8.39
C PHE A 52 -4.42 -7.32 9.45
N ASN A 53 -4.83 -7.64 10.67
CA ASN A 53 -4.99 -6.71 11.80
C ASN A 53 -3.97 -6.94 12.94
N VAL A 54 -2.95 -7.77 12.76
CA VAL A 54 -1.96 -7.94 13.82
C VAL A 54 -1.15 -6.65 13.95
N LYS A 55 -1.39 -5.94 15.06
CA LYS A 55 -0.46 -4.97 15.62
C LYS A 55 0.76 -5.77 16.10
N ASN A 56 1.96 -5.42 15.62
CA ASN A 56 3.26 -5.95 16.07
C ASN A 56 3.67 -7.37 15.60
N ILE A 57 3.49 -7.77 14.33
CA ILE A 57 4.20 -8.97 13.81
C ILE A 57 5.64 -8.60 13.46
N GLY A 58 6.58 -8.94 14.33
CA GLY A 58 8.00 -9.06 13.97
C GLY A 58 8.78 -7.75 13.79
N ALA A 59 8.13 -6.59 13.67
CA ALA A 59 8.83 -5.29 13.60
C ALA A 59 9.04 -4.60 14.96
N GLY A 60 8.30 -5.01 16.00
CA GLY A 60 8.27 -4.32 17.28
C GLY A 60 7.56 -2.96 17.22
N THR A 61 7.71 -2.14 18.25
CA THR A 61 7.24 -0.75 18.25
C THR A 61 7.94 0.04 17.13
N LYS A 62 7.22 0.96 16.48
CA LYS A 62 7.81 1.83 15.46
C LYS A 62 8.88 2.70 16.10
N ASP A 63 10.08 2.77 15.52
CA ASP A 63 11.06 3.78 15.87
C ASP A 63 10.53 5.16 15.42
N PRO A 64 10.19 6.08 16.35
CA PRO A 64 9.64 7.38 15.99
C PRO A 64 10.59 8.19 15.12
N LYS A 65 11.91 8.04 15.33
CA LYS A 65 12.92 8.76 14.53
C LYS A 65 12.94 8.26 13.08
N ALA A 66 12.83 6.95 12.88
CA ALA A 66 12.73 6.37 11.53
C ALA A 66 11.44 6.80 10.83
N GLN A 67 10.31 6.81 11.54
CA GLN A 67 9.01 7.26 11.02
C GLN A 67 9.04 8.74 10.61
N ARG A 68 9.57 9.61 11.48
CA ARG A 68 9.73 11.05 11.19
C ARG A 68 10.61 11.27 9.96
N ARG A 69 11.76 10.58 9.89
CA ARG A 69 12.68 10.65 8.75
C ARG A 69 12.03 10.16 7.45
N PHE A 70 11.30 9.05 7.51
CA PHE A 70 10.57 8.51 6.37
C PHE A 70 9.54 9.49 5.83
N ARG A 71 8.73 10.09 6.73
CA ARG A 71 7.76 11.13 6.38
C ARG A 71 8.43 12.35 5.76
N GLN A 72 9.51 12.87 6.36
CA GLN A 72 10.25 14.01 5.84
C GLN A 72 10.82 13.72 4.44
N ASN A 73 11.42 12.55 4.25
CA ASN A 73 11.94 12.13 2.96
C ASN A 73 10.83 12.07 1.90
N LEU A 74 9.67 11.52 2.23
CA LEU A 74 8.51 11.51 1.33
C LEU A 74 8.03 12.93 0.98
N ILE A 75 7.98 13.85 1.94
CA ILE A 75 7.60 15.25 1.69
C ILE A 75 8.54 15.89 0.68
N ILE A 76 9.84 15.63 0.81
CA ILE A 76 10.87 16.17 -0.08
C ILE A 76 10.75 15.56 -1.48
N VAL A 77 10.81 14.22 -1.62
CA VAL A 77 10.86 13.56 -2.94
C VAL A 77 9.55 13.68 -3.71
N CYS A 78 8.42 13.77 -3.02
CA CYS A 78 7.12 14.01 -3.64
C CYS A 78 6.87 15.48 -3.95
N GLY A 79 7.75 16.41 -3.55
CA GLY A 79 7.51 17.85 -3.72
C GLY A 79 6.20 18.30 -3.08
N ALA A 80 5.88 17.77 -1.89
CA ALA A 80 4.53 17.80 -1.35
C ALA A 80 4.17 19.09 -0.61
N LYS A 81 5.15 19.93 -0.25
CA LYS A 81 4.88 21.20 0.46
C LYS A 81 4.03 22.15 -0.40
N HIS A 82 3.13 22.88 0.25
CA HIS A 82 2.40 23.96 -0.39
C HIS A 82 3.37 25.07 -0.86
N PRO A 83 3.12 25.74 -2.02
CA PRO A 83 4.01 26.79 -2.51
C PRO A 83 4.09 28.00 -1.59
N ASP A 84 2.97 28.34 -0.94
CA ASP A 84 2.93 29.29 0.17
C ASP A 84 3.39 28.60 1.46
N ARG A 85 4.55 29.01 1.98
CA ARG A 85 5.17 28.48 3.19
C ARG A 85 4.33 28.71 4.45
N LYS A 86 3.44 29.70 4.44
CA LYS A 86 2.56 30.01 5.57
C LYS A 86 1.36 29.07 5.67
N MET A 87 1.12 28.26 4.65
CA MET A 87 0.07 27.25 4.66
C MET A 87 0.66 25.90 5.05
N PRO A 88 0.40 25.37 6.26
CA PRO A 88 0.90 24.08 6.70
C PRO A 88 0.09 22.95 6.03
N LYS A 89 0.20 22.85 4.69
CA LYS A 89 -0.51 21.87 3.87
C LYS A 89 0.44 21.01 3.06
N LEU A 90 0.06 19.76 2.87
CA LEU A 90 0.76 18.78 2.08
C LEU A 90 -0.12 18.24 0.95
N TRP A 91 0.48 18.03 -0.21
CA TRP A 91 -0.18 17.49 -1.38
C TRP A 91 -0.51 16.01 -1.20
N CYS A 92 -1.76 15.64 -1.45
CA CYS A 92 -2.19 14.25 -1.56
C CYS A 92 -2.46 13.90 -3.03
N PRO A 93 -1.73 12.94 -3.63
CA PRO A 93 -1.87 12.58 -5.04
C PRO A 93 -3.16 11.81 -5.35
N VAL A 94 -3.83 11.24 -4.34
CA VAL A 94 -5.11 10.53 -4.52
C VAL A 94 -6.22 11.51 -4.80
N ILE A 95 -6.39 12.53 -3.95
CA ILE A 95 -7.41 13.57 -4.14
C ILE A 95 -6.98 14.64 -5.15
N GLY A 96 -5.67 14.79 -5.35
CA GLY A 96 -5.12 15.81 -6.24
C GLY A 96 -5.18 17.22 -5.67
N ASP A 97 -5.01 17.38 -4.36
CA ASP A 97 -5.10 18.67 -3.68
C ASP A 97 -4.24 18.71 -2.39
N TYR A 98 -4.08 19.91 -1.84
CA TYR A 98 -3.42 20.19 -0.58
C TYR A 98 -4.36 20.02 0.61
N VAL A 99 -3.92 19.20 1.57
CA VAL A 99 -4.62 18.92 2.82
C VAL A 99 -3.77 19.41 3.98
N ASP A 100 -4.41 19.81 5.09
CA ASP A 100 -3.69 20.19 6.30
C ASP A 100 -2.68 19.13 6.70
N LYS A 101 -1.46 19.57 7.05
CA LYS A 101 -0.29 18.71 7.28
C LYS A 101 -0.57 17.60 8.30
N GLN A 102 -1.34 17.89 9.35
CA GLN A 102 -1.76 16.91 10.36
C GLN A 102 -2.63 15.77 9.80
N ASN A 103 -3.40 16.05 8.75
CA ASN A 103 -4.34 15.11 8.14
C ASN A 103 -3.71 14.30 6.99
N VAL A 104 -2.40 14.44 6.77
CA VAL A 104 -1.65 13.68 5.75
C VAL A 104 -0.79 12.63 6.45
N ILE A 105 -0.83 11.40 5.98
CA ILE A 105 -0.13 10.23 6.51
C ILE A 105 0.98 9.81 5.54
N ALA A 106 2.14 9.43 6.07
CA ALA A 106 3.20 8.74 5.33
C ALA A 106 2.86 7.24 5.25
N ALA A 107 1.96 6.90 4.32
CA ALA A 107 1.41 5.55 4.21
C ALA A 107 2.44 4.59 3.61
N HIS A 108 2.63 3.45 4.28
CA HIS A 108 3.43 2.35 3.75
C HIS A 108 2.57 1.51 2.81
N MET A 109 3.07 1.18 1.62
CA MET A 109 2.38 0.30 0.66
C MET A 109 2.51 -1.16 1.08
N PHE A 110 3.69 -1.56 1.58
CA PHE A 110 3.89 -2.76 2.38
C PHE A 110 3.97 -2.37 3.86
N PRO A 111 3.03 -2.81 4.72
CA PRO A 111 2.92 -2.37 6.10
C PRO A 111 4.19 -2.57 6.92
N TYR A 112 4.55 -1.53 7.68
CA TYR A 112 5.60 -1.62 8.71
C TYR A 112 5.38 -2.79 9.67
N SER A 113 4.11 -3.04 10.06
CA SER A 113 3.73 -4.03 11.07
C SER A 113 4.07 -5.47 10.72
N LEU A 114 4.47 -5.75 9.49
CA LEU A 114 4.90 -7.07 9.02
C LEU A 114 6.43 -7.23 9.10
N GLY A 115 7.16 -6.11 9.18
CA GLY A 115 8.60 -6.07 9.34
C GLY A 115 9.40 -6.41 8.09
N GLN A 116 10.70 -6.14 8.17
CA GLN A 116 11.64 -6.36 7.07
C GLN A 116 11.79 -7.86 6.73
N THR A 117 11.71 -8.74 7.73
CA THR A 117 11.79 -10.19 7.51
C THR A 117 10.66 -10.70 6.64
N ALA A 118 9.41 -10.29 6.89
CA ALA A 118 8.30 -10.65 6.00
C ALA A 118 8.47 -10.03 4.61
N MET A 119 8.94 -8.78 4.53
CA MET A 119 9.25 -8.14 3.25
C MET A 119 10.28 -8.96 2.46
N HIS A 120 11.35 -9.45 3.10
CA HIS A 120 12.36 -10.29 2.44
C HIS A 120 11.81 -11.64 1.99
N ASN A 121 10.98 -12.29 2.80
CA ASN A 121 10.41 -13.58 2.44
C ASN A 121 9.39 -13.46 1.29
N ILE A 122 8.70 -12.32 1.19
CA ILE A 122 7.75 -12.07 0.12
C ILE A 122 8.46 -11.59 -1.14
N PHE A 123 9.36 -10.61 -1.04
CA PHE A 123 9.96 -9.92 -2.19
C PHE A 123 11.44 -10.24 -2.43
N GLY A 124 11.96 -11.30 -1.82
CA GLY A 124 13.37 -11.68 -1.90
C GLY A 124 14.29 -10.85 -0.98
N LEU A 125 15.51 -11.35 -0.80
CA LEU A 125 16.55 -10.66 -0.04
C LEU A 125 17.05 -9.43 -0.81
N TYR A 126 17.23 -8.32 -0.10
CA TYR A 126 17.86 -7.11 -0.63
C TYR A 126 19.04 -6.74 0.26
N ASP A 127 20.05 -6.10 -0.35
CA ASP A 127 21.22 -5.57 0.37
C ASP A 127 20.86 -4.41 1.33
N ARG A 128 19.66 -3.85 1.22
CA ARG A 128 19.20 -2.70 2.01
C ARG A 128 17.84 -2.94 2.64
N ASN A 129 17.62 -2.35 3.82
CA ASN A 129 16.32 -2.28 4.45
C ASN A 129 15.39 -1.38 3.61
N GLU A 130 14.27 -1.95 3.15
CA GLU A 130 13.32 -1.25 2.28
C GLU A 130 12.00 -0.89 2.96
N LEU A 131 11.83 -1.23 4.25
CA LEU A 131 10.62 -0.93 5.00
C LEU A 131 10.34 0.58 5.04
N PHE A 132 11.37 1.37 5.36
CA PHE A 132 11.33 2.84 5.37
C PHE A 132 11.94 3.47 4.10
N ALA A 133 12.10 2.70 3.01
CA ALA A 133 12.53 3.27 1.74
C ALA A 133 11.38 4.08 1.13
N ILE A 134 11.69 5.22 0.51
CA ILE A 134 10.70 6.10 -0.13
C ILE A 134 9.87 5.38 -1.20
N GLU A 135 10.41 4.32 -1.80
CA GLU A 135 9.71 3.49 -2.77
C GLU A 135 8.61 2.61 -2.17
N ASN A 136 8.62 2.39 -0.85
CA ASN A 136 7.55 1.72 -0.11
C ASN A 136 6.49 2.71 0.41
N GLY A 137 6.60 4.00 0.09
CA GLY A 137 5.80 5.06 0.71
C GLY A 137 5.03 5.95 -0.26
N LEU A 138 3.90 6.48 0.21
CA LEU A 138 3.18 7.57 -0.43
C LEU A 138 2.54 8.48 0.62
N LEU A 139 2.50 9.79 0.36
CA LEU A 139 1.75 10.73 1.21
C LEU A 139 0.27 10.69 0.83
N LEU A 140 -0.59 10.34 1.78
CA LEU A 140 -2.03 10.20 1.58
C LEU A 140 -2.78 11.04 2.60
N CYS A 141 -3.92 11.63 2.24
CA CYS A 141 -4.82 12.13 3.28
C CYS A 141 -5.33 10.95 4.12
N GLY A 142 -5.59 11.17 5.41
CA GLY A 142 -6.00 10.11 6.33
C GLY A 142 -7.22 9.33 5.85
N ASP A 143 -8.18 10.02 5.24
CA ASP A 143 -9.36 9.39 4.64
C ASP A 143 -9.05 8.44 3.47
N ALA A 144 -8.10 8.79 2.61
CA ALA A 144 -7.67 7.94 1.51
C ALA A 144 -6.92 6.72 2.02
N GLU A 145 -5.98 6.93 2.95
CA GLU A 145 -5.23 5.86 3.61
C GLU A 145 -6.20 4.86 4.25
N LYS A 146 -7.15 5.33 5.05
CA LYS A 146 -8.13 4.50 5.74
C LYS A 146 -8.94 3.63 4.79
N ARG A 147 -9.40 4.17 3.66
CA ARG A 147 -10.18 3.42 2.66
C ARG A 147 -9.33 2.39 1.92
N ILE A 148 -8.06 2.72 1.66
CA ILE A 148 -7.08 1.81 1.06
C ILE A 148 -6.72 0.69 2.03
N SER A 149 -6.44 0.99 3.30
CA SER A 149 -6.10 0.01 4.33
C SER A 149 -7.29 -0.89 4.66
N MET A 150 -8.51 -0.36 4.65
CA MET A 150 -9.70 -1.19 4.66
C MET A 150 -9.78 -2.05 3.39
N GLY A 151 -9.30 -1.61 2.22
CA GLY A 151 -9.47 -2.35 0.96
C GLY A 151 -10.83 -2.07 0.31
N LEU A 152 -11.36 -0.87 0.54
CA LEU A 152 -12.49 -0.31 -0.22
C LEU A 152 -12.01 0.28 -1.55
N MET A 153 -10.74 0.67 -1.60
CA MET A 153 -10.04 1.16 -2.78
C MET A 153 -8.67 0.51 -2.91
N ALA A 154 -8.08 0.59 -4.09
CA ALA A 154 -6.68 0.25 -4.31
C ALA A 154 -6.04 1.18 -5.34
N ILE A 155 -4.71 1.27 -5.30
CA ILE A 155 -3.91 1.97 -6.30
C ILE A 155 -3.45 0.93 -7.34
N VAL A 156 -3.80 1.16 -8.60
CA VAL A 156 -3.51 0.23 -9.70
C VAL A 156 -2.87 0.96 -10.89
N PRO A 157 -2.25 0.24 -11.84
CA PRO A 157 -1.77 0.83 -13.09
C PRO A 157 -2.85 1.63 -13.81
N ASN A 158 -2.47 2.78 -14.36
CA ASN A 158 -3.38 3.56 -15.20
C ASN A 158 -3.46 2.98 -16.63
N ILE A 159 -4.06 1.80 -16.73
CA ILE A 159 -4.36 1.07 -17.96
C ILE A 159 -5.82 0.59 -17.93
N PRO A 160 -6.39 0.08 -19.03
CA PRO A 160 -7.72 -0.51 -19.03
C PRO A 160 -7.82 -1.66 -18.02
N ASP A 161 -9.02 -1.89 -17.46
CA ASP A 161 -9.21 -2.88 -16.37
C ASP A 161 -8.89 -4.32 -16.78
N ARG A 162 -9.10 -4.65 -18.05
CA ARG A 162 -8.67 -5.92 -18.66
C ARG A 162 -7.64 -5.61 -19.73
N PRO A 163 -6.40 -5.28 -19.33
CA PRO A 163 -5.36 -4.96 -20.29
C PRO A 163 -4.92 -6.24 -21.02
N SER A 164 -4.55 -6.11 -22.29
CA SER A 164 -3.75 -7.12 -22.97
C SER A 164 -2.32 -7.16 -22.39
N GLU A 165 -1.60 -8.26 -22.58
CA GLU A 165 -0.20 -8.40 -22.14
C GLU A 165 0.68 -7.25 -22.65
N ASN A 166 0.56 -6.89 -23.93
CA ASN A 166 1.28 -5.76 -24.53
C ASN A 166 1.03 -4.44 -23.78
N GLN A 167 -0.20 -4.17 -23.34
CA GLN A 167 -0.52 -2.95 -22.59
C GLN A 167 0.10 -2.95 -21.19
N VAL A 168 0.20 -4.13 -20.55
CA VAL A 168 0.90 -4.27 -19.27
C VAL A 168 2.40 -4.05 -19.46
N ASP A 169 2.98 -4.61 -20.52
CA ASP A 169 4.41 -4.47 -20.81
C ASP A 169 4.78 -3.04 -21.23
N GLU A 170 3.95 -2.38 -22.04
CA GLU A 170 4.07 -0.95 -22.34
C GLU A 170 4.09 -0.14 -21.03
N TRP A 171 3.11 -0.36 -20.15
CA TRP A 171 3.06 0.31 -18.85
C TRP A 171 4.26 0.00 -17.95
N ARG A 172 4.76 -1.24 -17.96
CA ARG A 172 5.98 -1.64 -17.23
C ARG A 172 7.22 -0.88 -17.71
N ASN A 173 7.26 -0.48 -18.97
CA ASN A 173 8.39 0.25 -19.55
C ASN A 173 8.25 1.78 -19.45
N LEU A 174 7.09 2.30 -18.99
CA LEU A 174 6.91 3.74 -18.76
C LEU A 174 7.69 4.24 -17.55
N TYR A 175 8.27 5.44 -17.71
CA TYR A 175 8.84 6.24 -16.63
C TYR A 175 8.42 7.72 -16.79
N PRO A 176 7.84 8.34 -15.74
CA PRO A 176 7.37 7.71 -14.50
C PRO A 176 6.14 6.82 -14.73
N LYS A 177 5.93 5.83 -13.85
CA LYS A 177 4.78 4.91 -13.93
C LYS A 177 3.45 5.63 -13.60
N PRO A 178 2.45 5.63 -14.48
CA PRO A 178 1.15 6.23 -14.18
C PRO A 178 0.25 5.26 -13.39
N TYR A 179 -0.43 5.76 -12.37
CA TYR A 179 -1.37 4.98 -11.54
C TYR A 179 -2.73 5.65 -11.48
N LYS A 180 -3.77 4.87 -11.17
CA LYS A 180 -5.15 5.32 -10.95
C LYS A 180 -5.73 4.67 -9.70
N ILE A 181 -6.79 5.27 -9.17
CA ILE A 181 -7.61 4.67 -8.11
C ILE A 181 -8.58 3.68 -8.73
N ARG A 182 -8.78 2.56 -8.02
CA ARG A 182 -9.86 1.61 -8.29
C ARG A 182 -10.70 1.43 -7.03
N VAL A 183 -12.01 1.61 -7.15
CA VAL A 183 -12.97 1.31 -6.10
C VAL A 183 -13.31 -0.18 -6.15
N LEU A 184 -13.10 -0.88 -5.02
CA LEU A 184 -13.35 -2.31 -4.88
C LEU A 184 -14.73 -2.60 -4.28
N ASP A 185 -15.24 -1.70 -3.44
CA ASP A 185 -16.58 -1.80 -2.85
C ASP A 185 -17.26 -0.44 -2.81
N SER A 186 -18.03 -0.15 -3.86
CA SER A 186 -18.84 1.07 -3.95
C SER A 186 -20.07 1.06 -3.05
N THR A 187 -20.42 -0.08 -2.44
CA THR A 187 -21.61 -0.21 -1.60
C THR A 187 -21.36 0.12 -0.14
N HIS A 188 -20.09 0.23 0.26
CA HIS A 188 -19.71 0.56 1.62
C HIS A 188 -20.09 2.00 1.98
N ARG A 189 -20.69 2.21 3.17
CA ARG A 189 -21.20 3.53 3.62
C ARG A 189 -20.18 4.67 3.56
N MET A 190 -18.90 4.37 3.75
CA MET A 190 -17.82 5.38 3.69
C MET A 190 -17.52 5.86 2.27
N MET A 191 -17.99 5.17 1.23
CA MET A 191 -17.72 5.55 -0.15
C MET A 191 -18.63 6.68 -0.64
N ASP A 192 -19.83 6.81 -0.05
CA ASP A 192 -20.78 7.90 -0.36
C ASP A 192 -20.45 9.24 0.34
N THR A 193 -19.37 9.25 1.14
CA THR A 193 -18.90 10.47 1.81
C THR A 193 -18.08 11.34 0.86
N CYS A 194 -18.05 12.65 1.11
CA CYS A 194 -17.16 13.58 0.39
C CYS A 194 -15.70 13.40 0.84
N TYR A 195 -14.76 13.64 -0.07
CA TYR A 195 -13.33 13.71 0.28
C TYR A 195 -12.88 15.14 0.61
N PRO A 196 -11.88 15.32 1.50
CA PRO A 196 -11.37 16.64 1.87
C PRO A 196 -10.69 17.35 0.69
N GLY A 197 -10.76 18.68 0.65
CA GLY A 197 -10.01 19.52 -0.31
C GLY A 197 -10.87 20.45 -1.17
N GLN A 198 -12.18 20.23 -1.30
CA GLN A 198 -13.01 21.08 -2.16
C GLN A 198 -13.41 22.38 -1.45
N SER A 199 -13.19 23.52 -2.12
CA SER A 199 -13.83 24.79 -1.71
C SER A 199 -15.35 24.60 -1.67
N LYS A 200 -16.06 25.27 -0.75
CA LYS A 200 -17.53 25.18 -0.55
C LYS A 200 -18.40 25.46 -1.80
N ARG A 201 -17.79 25.75 -2.96
CA ARG A 201 -18.45 26.12 -4.21
C ARG A 201 -18.39 25.03 -5.29
N GLU A 202 -17.64 23.94 -5.11
CA GLU A 202 -17.59 22.84 -6.06
C GLU A 202 -18.55 21.71 -5.67
N ILE A 203 -19.13 21.08 -6.68
CA ILE A 203 -20.06 19.94 -6.57
C ILE A 203 -19.47 18.90 -5.63
N HIS A 204 -20.23 18.45 -4.64
CA HIS A 204 -19.84 17.41 -3.69
C HIS A 204 -19.40 16.14 -4.43
N LYS A 205 -18.08 15.92 -4.55
CA LYS A 205 -17.52 14.70 -5.13
C LYS A 205 -17.33 13.66 -4.05
N THR A 206 -17.90 12.47 -4.26
CA THR A 206 -17.80 11.35 -3.32
C THR A 206 -16.60 10.46 -3.63
N TRP A 207 -16.23 9.59 -2.69
CA TRP A 207 -15.16 8.62 -2.92
C TRP A 207 -15.49 7.59 -4.00
N ILE A 208 -16.78 7.33 -4.28
CA ILE A 208 -17.21 6.47 -5.40
C ILE A 208 -16.73 7.04 -6.73
N GLU A 209 -16.79 8.37 -6.88
CA GLU A 209 -16.38 9.07 -8.10
C GLU A 209 -14.86 9.10 -8.30
N MET A 210 -14.07 8.56 -7.36
CA MET A 210 -12.63 8.41 -7.52
C MET A 210 -12.26 7.20 -8.38
N ASP A 211 -13.20 6.29 -8.64
CA ASP A 211 -12.94 5.13 -9.47
C ASP A 211 -12.44 5.53 -10.86
N GLY A 212 -11.32 4.93 -11.27
CA GLY A 212 -10.65 5.21 -12.54
C GLY A 212 -9.87 6.52 -12.60
N LYS A 213 -9.94 7.40 -11.59
CA LYS A 213 -9.20 8.68 -11.64
C LYS A 213 -7.69 8.47 -11.49
N PRO A 214 -6.87 9.17 -12.29
CA PRO A 214 -5.42 9.08 -12.18
C PRO A 214 -4.93 9.72 -10.89
N LEU A 215 -3.84 9.19 -10.31
CA LEU A 215 -3.13 9.85 -9.23
C LEU A 215 -2.36 11.05 -9.79
N LEU A 216 -2.47 12.19 -9.12
CA LEU A 216 -1.83 13.44 -9.52
C LEU A 216 -0.53 13.62 -8.75
N PHE A 217 0.59 13.15 -9.30
CA PHE A 217 1.90 13.32 -8.69
C PHE A 217 2.50 14.71 -9.02
N ARG A 218 3.27 15.28 -8.10
CA ARG A 218 3.95 16.57 -8.27
C ARG A 218 5.39 16.43 -8.80
N THR A 219 5.96 15.24 -8.70
CA THR A 219 7.30 14.88 -9.17
C THR A 219 7.24 13.54 -9.90
N ASP A 220 8.39 13.05 -10.39
CA ASP A 220 8.50 11.72 -11.02
C ASP A 220 8.61 10.56 -10.02
N HIS A 221 8.67 10.84 -8.71
CA HIS A 221 8.74 9.81 -7.68
C HIS A 221 7.47 8.94 -7.70
N ARG A 222 7.65 7.61 -7.65
CA ARG A 222 6.57 6.63 -7.61
C ARG A 222 6.90 5.52 -6.61
N PRO A 223 5.92 4.99 -5.88
CA PRO A 223 6.11 3.74 -5.18
C PRO A 223 6.46 2.62 -6.16
N ARG A 224 7.23 1.63 -5.70
CA ARG A 224 7.56 0.45 -6.51
C ARG A 224 6.31 -0.38 -6.79
N ALA A 225 6.18 -0.80 -8.05
CA ALA A 225 5.02 -1.54 -8.53
C ALA A 225 4.73 -2.81 -7.72
N ARG A 226 5.75 -3.52 -7.22
CA ARG A 226 5.56 -4.73 -6.40
C ARG A 226 4.85 -4.46 -5.06
N TYR A 227 5.11 -3.32 -4.41
CA TYR A 227 4.45 -2.99 -3.15
C TYR A 227 3.00 -2.58 -3.39
N LEU A 228 2.75 -1.85 -4.48
CA LEU A 228 1.39 -1.53 -4.92
C LEU A 228 0.62 -2.78 -5.36
N TYR A 229 1.27 -3.74 -6.00
CA TYR A 229 0.64 -5.02 -6.36
C TYR A 229 0.27 -5.82 -5.11
N TRP A 230 1.16 -5.88 -4.11
CA TRP A 230 0.82 -6.48 -2.82
C TRP A 230 -0.35 -5.75 -2.16
N GLN A 231 -0.34 -4.41 -2.10
CA GLN A 231 -1.42 -3.60 -1.54
C GLN A 231 -2.76 -3.88 -2.27
N TYR A 232 -2.71 -4.02 -3.58
CA TYR A 232 -3.86 -4.37 -4.41
C TYR A 232 -4.42 -5.74 -4.05
N CYS A 233 -3.60 -6.79 -4.07
CA CYS A 233 -4.03 -8.16 -3.75
C CYS A 233 -4.65 -8.24 -2.36
N THR A 234 -4.01 -7.60 -1.38
CA THR A 234 -4.52 -7.59 0.00
C THR A 234 -5.82 -6.82 0.14
N SER A 235 -6.01 -5.75 -0.64
CA SER A 235 -7.27 -5.01 -0.67
C SER A 235 -8.40 -5.81 -1.28
N VAL A 236 -8.16 -6.51 -2.40
CA VAL A 236 -9.14 -7.42 -3.00
C VAL A 236 -9.53 -8.52 -2.02
N LEU A 237 -8.55 -9.13 -1.35
CA LEU A 237 -8.80 -10.21 -0.38
C LEU A 237 -9.60 -9.72 0.82
N ARG A 238 -9.18 -8.59 1.44
CA ARG A 238 -9.91 -7.93 2.53
C ARG A 238 -11.36 -7.60 2.12
N ASN A 239 -11.55 -7.11 0.91
CA ASN A 239 -12.88 -6.82 0.39
C ASN A 239 -13.74 -8.08 0.27
N SER A 240 -13.17 -9.14 -0.31
CA SER A 240 -13.87 -10.41 -0.50
C SER A 240 -14.35 -11.04 0.80
N TRP A 241 -13.59 -10.93 1.90
CA TRP A 241 -13.96 -11.53 3.17
C TRP A 241 -15.00 -10.73 3.96
N ARG A 242 -15.02 -9.41 3.77
CA ARG A 242 -16.10 -8.57 4.32
C ARG A 242 -17.43 -8.84 3.64
N ALA A 243 -17.39 -9.21 2.37
CA ALA A 243 -18.58 -9.59 1.66
C ALA A 243 -19.23 -10.81 2.33
N HIS A 244 -20.56 -10.81 2.40
CA HIS A 244 -21.31 -11.98 2.84
C HIS A 244 -20.86 -13.22 2.03
N LYS A 245 -20.81 -14.42 2.64
CA LYS A 245 -20.28 -15.65 2.02
C LYS A 245 -20.82 -15.91 0.61
N GLU A 246 -22.07 -15.53 0.36
CA GLU A 246 -22.74 -15.65 -0.94
C GLU A 246 -22.20 -14.71 -2.04
N LYS A 247 -21.62 -13.57 -1.66
CA LYS A 247 -21.05 -12.55 -2.56
C LYS A 247 -19.53 -12.65 -2.70
N GLN A 248 -18.86 -13.30 -1.77
CA GLN A 248 -17.40 -13.48 -1.76
C GLN A 248 -16.88 -14.08 -3.07
N GLY A 249 -17.49 -15.18 -3.55
CA GLY A 249 -17.10 -15.82 -4.81
C GLY A 249 -17.33 -14.94 -6.03
N GLY A 250 -18.40 -14.13 -6.02
CA GLY A 250 -18.71 -13.18 -7.10
C GLY A 250 -17.72 -12.02 -7.19
N MET A 251 -17.18 -11.55 -6.06
CA MET A 251 -16.16 -10.51 -6.03
C MET A 251 -14.81 -11.01 -6.56
N LEU A 252 -14.34 -12.17 -6.06
CA LEU A 252 -13.07 -12.75 -6.54
C LEU A 252 -13.13 -13.09 -8.03
N LYS A 253 -14.29 -13.55 -8.52
CA LYS A 253 -14.51 -13.81 -9.94
C LYS A 253 -14.27 -12.60 -10.84
N GLN A 254 -14.46 -11.37 -10.35
CA GLN A 254 -14.18 -10.16 -11.16
C GLN A 254 -12.68 -9.95 -11.41
N GLU A 255 -11.84 -10.60 -10.62
CA GLU A 255 -10.38 -10.56 -10.71
C GLU A 255 -9.80 -11.74 -11.48
N PHE A 256 -10.61 -12.77 -11.79
CA PHE A 256 -10.16 -13.93 -12.54
C PHE A 256 -9.63 -13.55 -13.92
N ASN A 257 -8.54 -14.21 -14.32
CA ASN A 257 -7.85 -14.05 -15.60
C ASN A 257 -7.32 -12.63 -15.88
N ARG A 258 -7.14 -11.79 -14.84
CA ARG A 258 -6.42 -10.53 -15.00
C ARG A 258 -4.92 -10.75 -15.03
N ALA A 259 -4.25 -9.97 -15.87
CA ALA A 259 -2.80 -10.03 -16.00
C ALA A 259 -2.10 -9.53 -14.72
N TYR A 260 -1.11 -10.28 -14.26
CA TYR A 260 -0.12 -9.78 -13.31
C TYR A 260 0.57 -8.54 -13.89
N TRP A 261 0.69 -7.47 -13.10
CA TRP A 261 1.35 -6.21 -13.49
C TRP A 261 2.45 -5.76 -12.52
N GLY A 262 2.76 -6.56 -11.49
CA GLY A 262 3.92 -6.27 -10.65
C GLY A 262 5.26 -6.42 -11.41
N THR A 263 6.36 -6.17 -10.70
CA THR A 263 7.72 -6.27 -11.23
C THR A 263 8.10 -7.73 -11.51
N LYS A 264 8.49 -8.05 -12.75
CA LYS A 264 9.08 -9.36 -13.17
C LYS A 264 10.54 -9.47 -12.64
N GLY A 265 11.00 -10.67 -12.25
CA GLY A 265 12.42 -10.96 -11.89
C GLY A 265 12.62 -11.84 -10.64
N ILE A 266 13.89 -12.06 -10.25
CA ILE A 266 14.40 -12.90 -9.12
C ILE A 266 13.82 -12.53 -7.73
N PHE A 267 13.08 -11.45 -7.67
CA PHE A 267 12.68 -10.71 -6.48
C PHE A 267 11.44 -11.31 -5.79
N MET A 268 11.20 -12.61 -5.91
CA MET A 268 10.09 -13.26 -5.23
C MET A 268 10.38 -14.74 -5.08
N ASP A 269 10.19 -15.30 -3.88
CA ASP A 269 10.03 -16.75 -3.79
C ASP A 269 8.81 -17.10 -4.66
N LYS A 270 9.07 -17.80 -5.78
CA LYS A 270 8.10 -18.20 -6.80
C LYS A 270 6.81 -18.72 -6.16
N VAL A 271 6.92 -19.42 -5.04
CA VAL A 271 5.79 -20.04 -4.32
C VAL A 271 4.84 -19.00 -3.72
N MET A 272 5.36 -17.90 -3.18
CA MET A 272 4.56 -16.93 -2.42
C MET A 272 3.73 -16.01 -3.32
N LEU A 273 4.34 -15.49 -4.38
CA LEU A 273 3.60 -14.64 -5.33
C LEU A 273 2.63 -15.45 -6.19
N GLN A 274 3.05 -16.64 -6.61
CA GLN A 274 2.14 -17.60 -7.22
C GLN A 274 0.94 -17.84 -6.30
N GLY A 275 1.19 -18.01 -4.99
CA GLY A 275 0.16 -18.05 -3.96
C GLY A 275 -0.82 -16.87 -4.04
N PHE A 276 -0.32 -15.63 -3.99
CA PHE A 276 -1.17 -14.43 -4.08
C PHE A 276 -1.92 -14.30 -5.41
N ALA A 277 -1.23 -14.46 -6.53
CA ALA A 277 -1.83 -14.33 -7.86
C ALA A 277 -2.93 -15.37 -8.06
N GLU A 278 -2.70 -16.63 -7.68
CA GLU A 278 -3.72 -17.68 -7.73
C GLU A 278 -4.86 -17.49 -6.72
N GLU A 279 -4.60 -16.86 -5.58
CA GLU A 279 -5.66 -16.66 -4.59
C GLU A 279 -6.61 -15.55 -5.01
N VAL A 280 -6.10 -14.52 -5.69
CA VAL A 280 -6.90 -13.48 -6.33
C VAL A 280 -7.49 -13.96 -7.67
N GLY A 281 -6.84 -14.88 -8.37
CA GLY A 281 -7.26 -15.44 -9.66
C GLY A 281 -6.59 -14.81 -10.89
N HIS A 282 -5.48 -14.11 -10.70
CA HIS A 282 -4.68 -13.53 -11.78
C HIS A 282 -3.90 -14.60 -12.57
N THR A 283 -3.62 -14.31 -13.84
CA THR A 283 -2.63 -15.04 -14.64
C THR A 283 -1.22 -14.63 -14.23
N TYR A 284 -0.32 -15.61 -14.16
CA TYR A 284 1.05 -15.47 -13.64
C TYR A 284 2.06 -16.30 -14.45
N GLU A 285 1.66 -16.79 -15.62
CA GLU A 285 2.48 -17.60 -16.52
C GLU A 285 3.77 -16.85 -16.92
N ASP A 286 3.65 -15.57 -17.28
CA ASP A 286 4.78 -14.68 -17.54
C ASP A 286 5.74 -14.50 -16.35
N LEU A 287 5.23 -14.61 -15.13
CA LEU A 287 6.06 -14.52 -13.93
C LEU A 287 6.96 -15.73 -13.82
N LEU A 288 6.43 -16.91 -14.18
CA LEU A 288 7.18 -18.16 -14.17
C LEU A 288 8.26 -18.18 -15.25
N GLU A 289 7.96 -17.61 -16.42
CA GLU A 289 8.92 -17.49 -17.53
C GLU A 289 10.07 -16.55 -17.15
N ALA A 290 9.78 -15.36 -16.62
CA ALA A 290 10.81 -14.44 -16.14
C ALA A 290 11.67 -15.00 -14.99
N TYR A 291 11.15 -15.95 -14.21
CA TYR A 291 11.91 -16.63 -13.14
C TYR A 291 12.80 -17.76 -13.68
N ALA A 292 12.36 -18.45 -14.73
CA ALA A 292 13.09 -19.58 -15.32
C ALA A 292 14.41 -19.13 -15.98
N ASP A 293 14.49 -17.88 -16.43
CA ASP A 293 15.64 -17.34 -17.14
C ASP A 293 16.79 -16.86 -16.22
N GLU A 294 16.58 -16.70 -14.90
CA GLU A 294 17.52 -15.93 -14.06
C GLU A 294 18.07 -16.58 -12.75
N VAL A 295 17.71 -17.79 -12.30
CA VAL A 295 18.30 -18.32 -11.02
C VAL A 295 18.66 -19.81 -10.98
N ALA A 296 19.94 -20.06 -10.64
CA ALA A 296 20.56 -21.35 -10.33
C ALA A 296 20.78 -21.60 -8.81
N GLU A 297 20.37 -20.71 -7.90
CA GLU A 297 20.51 -20.91 -6.45
C GLU A 297 19.16 -20.98 -5.73
N LYS A 298 18.99 -22.05 -4.93
CA LYS A 298 17.78 -22.33 -4.15
C LYS A 298 17.76 -21.49 -2.87
N PRO A 299 16.59 -20.99 -2.43
CA PRO A 299 16.47 -20.29 -1.15
C PRO A 299 16.70 -21.24 0.04
N ASP A 300 17.24 -20.67 1.13
CA ASP A 300 17.56 -21.34 2.39
C ASP A 300 16.30 -21.84 3.14
N PRO A 301 16.20 -23.14 3.47
CA PRO A 301 15.09 -23.70 4.25
C PRO A 301 14.86 -23.08 5.63
N GLU A 302 15.88 -22.52 6.29
CA GLU A 302 15.77 -22.02 7.68
C GLU A 302 15.02 -20.68 7.80
N ALA A 303 15.10 -19.81 6.78
CA ALA A 303 14.40 -18.51 6.76
C ALA A 303 12.87 -18.65 6.87
N VAL A 304 12.32 -19.78 6.39
CA VAL A 304 10.89 -20.09 6.40
C VAL A 304 10.40 -20.58 7.76
N ILE A 305 11.26 -21.25 8.54
CA ILE A 305 10.93 -21.74 9.89
C ILE A 305 10.77 -20.56 10.85
N ILE A 306 11.56 -19.50 10.70
CA ILE A 306 11.51 -18.30 11.55
C ILE A 306 10.19 -17.53 11.37
N VAL A 307 9.66 -17.44 10.14
CA VAL A 307 8.30 -16.89 9.89
C VAL A 307 7.24 -17.75 10.55
N ASN A 308 7.38 -19.08 10.49
CA ASN A 308 6.43 -20.02 11.09
C ASN A 308 6.48 -20.06 12.62
N MET A 309 7.64 -19.80 13.24
CA MET A 309 7.81 -19.80 14.70
C MET A 309 7.41 -18.48 15.34
N THR A 310 7.75 -17.34 14.74
CA THR A 310 7.35 -16.01 15.25
C THR A 310 5.84 -15.79 15.27
N ILE A 311 5.09 -16.49 14.39
CA ILE A 311 3.63 -16.41 14.32
C ILE A 311 2.93 -17.36 15.33
N ARG A 312 3.58 -18.46 15.75
CA ARG A 312 2.98 -19.48 16.62
C ARG A 312 3.07 -19.20 18.12
N GLU A 313 4.05 -18.41 18.58
CA GLU A 313 4.29 -18.22 20.02
C GLU A 313 3.42 -17.16 20.71
N VAL A 314 2.50 -16.49 20.00
CA VAL A 314 1.66 -15.44 20.59
C VAL A 314 0.17 -15.80 20.53
N HIS A 315 -0.30 -16.63 21.48
CA HIS A 315 -1.70 -16.67 21.94
C HIS A 315 -1.76 -17.32 23.35
N PRO A 316 -2.61 -16.81 24.28
CA PRO A 316 -4.05 -16.67 24.07
C PRO A 316 -4.66 -15.27 24.31
N ALA A 317 -5.91 -15.18 23.87
CA ALA A 317 -6.77 -14.01 23.69
C ALA A 317 -7.35 -13.40 24.98
N LYS A 318 -7.78 -12.14 24.87
CA LYS A 318 -9.05 -11.67 25.42
C LYS A 318 -9.79 -10.88 24.34
N ASP A 319 -11.03 -11.29 24.11
CA ASP A 319 -12.05 -10.58 23.36
C ASP A 319 -12.69 -9.57 24.32
N GLU A 320 -12.50 -8.27 24.12
CA GLU A 320 -13.44 -7.24 24.60
C GLU A 320 -13.54 -6.16 23.52
N ASP A 321 -14.78 -5.77 23.23
CA ASP A 321 -15.14 -4.58 22.45
C ASP A 321 -14.49 -3.35 23.09
N ASP A 322 -13.59 -2.68 22.39
CA ASP A 322 -13.17 -1.32 22.73
C ASP A 322 -13.31 -0.45 21.47
N GLU A 323 -14.35 0.39 21.53
CA GLU A 323 -14.43 1.65 20.83
C GLU A 323 -13.29 2.59 21.27
N GLU A 324 -12.92 3.50 20.38
CA GLU A 324 -12.00 4.65 20.61
C GLU A 324 -10.50 4.33 20.72
N ASP A 325 -9.76 4.80 19.71
CA ASP A 325 -8.57 5.64 19.94
C ASP A 325 -8.32 6.41 18.63
N GLU A 326 -8.76 7.67 18.65
CA GLU A 326 -8.26 8.72 17.78
C GLU A 326 -6.77 8.90 18.16
N ASP A 327 -5.87 8.36 17.34
CA ASP A 327 -4.45 8.76 17.38
C ASP A 327 -4.37 10.22 16.89
N ASP A 328 -4.65 11.13 17.83
CA ASP A 328 -4.29 12.54 17.76
C ASP A 328 -2.76 12.65 17.77
N GLU A 329 -2.13 12.46 16.60
CA GLU A 329 -0.76 12.97 16.37
C GLU A 329 -0.81 14.49 16.15
N ALA A 330 -1.17 15.23 17.20
CA ALA A 330 -0.80 16.62 17.38
C ALA A 330 0.62 16.65 17.99
N GLU A 331 1.64 16.42 17.17
CA GLU A 331 3.00 16.80 17.55
C GLU A 331 3.09 18.34 17.50
N ASP A 332 3.13 18.96 18.67
CA ASP A 332 3.56 20.34 18.87
C ASP A 332 4.96 20.50 18.24
N GLU A 333 5.02 21.20 17.11
CA GLU A 333 6.27 21.70 16.54
C GLU A 333 6.63 22.98 17.31
N ASP A 334 7.41 22.83 18.38
CA ASP A 334 8.22 23.90 18.95
C ASP A 334 9.36 24.17 17.95
N ASP A 335 9.08 25.04 16.98
CA ASP A 335 10.08 25.67 16.12
C ASP A 335 10.85 26.70 16.99
N GLU A 336 11.81 26.22 17.80
CA GLU A 336 12.87 27.11 18.28
C GLU A 336 13.76 27.46 17.08
N ALA A 337 13.51 28.65 16.55
CA ALA A 337 14.46 29.36 15.72
C ALA A 337 15.69 29.67 16.57
N GLU A 338 16.82 29.04 16.25
CA GLU A 338 18.14 29.53 16.65
C GLU A 338 18.32 30.92 16.03
N ASP A 339 18.13 31.94 16.86
CA ASP A 339 18.45 33.33 16.56
C ASP A 339 19.92 33.53 16.91
N ASP A 340 20.77 33.50 15.88
CA ASP A 340 22.17 33.92 15.94
C ASP A 340 22.22 35.45 16.10
N GLU A 341 21.97 35.94 17.32
CA GLU A 341 22.31 37.31 17.73
C GLU A 341 23.80 37.31 18.13
N ALA A 342 24.64 37.61 17.14
CA ALA A 342 26.00 38.08 17.36
C ALA A 342 25.90 39.51 17.89
N GLU A 343 25.97 39.68 19.22
CA GLU A 343 26.15 41.00 19.82
C GLU A 343 27.64 41.35 19.89
N ASP A 344 27.91 42.50 19.30
CA ASP A 344 29.17 43.14 18.99
C ASP A 344 29.96 43.56 20.24
N GLU A 345 31.25 43.75 20.00
CA GLU A 345 32.31 44.19 20.89
C GLU A 345 32.06 45.63 21.38
N ASP A 346 31.80 45.82 22.68
CA ASP A 346 31.92 47.14 23.32
C ASP A 346 33.39 47.38 23.71
N GLU A 347 34.09 48.11 22.84
CA GLU A 347 35.35 48.81 23.10
C GLU A 347 35.08 50.05 23.97
N ASP A 348 35.35 49.97 25.27
CA ASP A 348 35.42 51.14 26.15
C ASP A 348 36.78 51.85 25.96
N ASP A 349 36.88 52.70 24.93
CA ASP A 349 37.86 53.78 24.81
C ASP A 349 37.20 55.11 25.24
N GLU A 350 37.40 55.52 26.50
CA GLU A 350 37.17 56.91 26.94
C GLU A 350 38.54 57.59 27.16
N ASP A 351 39.09 58.11 26.07
CA ASP A 351 40.01 59.25 26.06
C ASP A 351 39.25 60.49 25.54
N ASP A 352 39.81 61.67 25.82
CA ASP A 352 39.36 63.04 25.53
C ASP A 352 38.53 63.71 26.66
N ASP A 353 38.82 64.92 27.10
CA ASP A 353 39.92 65.82 26.82
C ASP A 353 39.86 66.95 27.87
N ASP A 354 40.97 67.66 27.93
CA ASP A 354 41.17 68.96 28.56
C ASP A 354 40.00 69.95 28.35
N ASP A 355 39.76 70.81 29.36
CA ASP A 355 39.65 72.26 29.16
C ASP A 355 39.61 73.02 30.50
N ASP A 356 40.70 73.77 30.72
CA ASP A 356 40.83 75.14 31.24
C ASP A 356 39.66 75.79 32.03
N ASP A 357 39.96 76.34 33.22
CA ASP A 357 40.11 77.80 33.44
C ASP A 357 40.08 78.20 34.95
N ASP A 358 40.96 79.16 35.28
CA ASP A 358 41.06 80.09 36.44
C ASP A 358 41.49 79.62 37.85
#